data_AF-A0A9P5CIS0-F1
#
_entry.id   AF-A0A9P5CIS0-F1
#
_cell.length_a   1.000
_cell.length_b   1.000
_cell.length_c   1.000
_cell.angle_alpha   90.00
_cell.angle_beta   90.00
_cell.angle_gamma   90.00
#
_symmetry.space_group_name_H-M   'P 1'
#
loop_
_entity.id
_entity.type
_entity.pdbx_description
1 polymer ?
#
loop_
_entity_poly.entity_id
_entity_poly.type
_entity_poly.pdbx_seq_one_letter_code
_entity_poly.pdbx_strand_id
1 'polypeptide(L)'
;MALGFYINLVIGAATAPIYIFNLPNVHPVRGISLRDRIKSIDYFGSVLSSGLWVTFSLAFVFAGGAWKWQDGRTIATIIVFGLLVILYMVQQYYCIFTTPETRSFPVHLLRSRSQILTAVCSAASYSALYIPTYFIPIYFQFVQNDTALKAAVRLLPFLLVAVAFNLASGYLLAKLKYYMPMYLVSGIIITVGGSLLYVYLKPETPTASIYGISVVLAVGTGLTMQIGYAVATLKVTPEDVAKSLSMQNVSQMGGTTIALIIAVLVFESAAVRNVSGVLEGQGFSDGQIRAIIAGAQSTLFEDLSDDMKMNVILAITKAMQTPFILVIVSGAVDVISSFAMKREKLFGEIVAVGG
;
A
#
# COMPACT_ATOMS: atom_id res chain seq x y z
N MET A 1 -3.19 -19.96 8.03
CA MET A 1 -2.59 -18.65 8.36
C MET A 1 -1.30 -18.75 9.18
N ALA A 2 -1.08 -19.80 10.00
CA ALA A 2 0.12 -19.92 10.85
C ALA A 2 1.45 -20.21 10.12
N LEU A 3 1.45 -21.00 9.03
CA LEU A 3 2.71 -21.42 8.37
C LEU A 3 3.53 -20.26 7.78
N GLY A 4 2.88 -19.24 7.20
CA GLY A 4 3.57 -18.10 6.60
C GLY A 4 4.33 -17.24 7.61
N PHE A 5 3.81 -17.15 8.85
CA PHE A 5 4.47 -16.45 9.94
C PHE A 5 5.78 -17.14 10.37
N TYR A 6 5.78 -18.49 10.45
CA TYR A 6 6.98 -19.25 10.80
C TYR A 6 8.04 -19.23 9.69
N ILE A 7 7.65 -19.18 8.42
CA ILE A 7 8.59 -19.04 7.30
C ILE A 7 9.40 -17.74 7.41
N ASN A 8 8.77 -16.62 7.78
CA ASN A 8 9.46 -15.35 7.97
C ASN A 8 10.49 -15.42 9.12
N LEU A 9 10.17 -16.12 10.21
CA LEU A 9 11.10 -16.39 11.32
C LEU A 9 12.30 -17.22 10.88
N VAL A 10 12.09 -18.26 10.06
CA VAL A 10 13.17 -19.12 9.55
C VAL A 10 14.07 -18.34 8.58
N ILE A 11 13.50 -17.59 7.64
CA ILE A 11 14.28 -16.75 6.71
C ILE A 11 15.03 -15.67 7.49
N GLY A 12 14.39 -15.04 8.47
CA GLY A 12 15.03 -14.07 9.35
C GLY A 12 16.21 -14.66 10.12
N ALA A 13 16.05 -15.85 10.70
CA ALA A 13 17.12 -16.56 11.40
C ALA A 13 18.26 -16.98 10.46
N ALA A 14 17.94 -17.43 9.23
CA ALA A 14 18.93 -17.83 8.24
C ALA A 14 19.73 -16.64 7.69
N THR A 15 19.11 -15.46 7.59
CA THR A 15 19.77 -14.23 7.09
C THR A 15 20.43 -13.42 8.21
N ALA A 16 20.06 -13.62 9.48
CA ALA A 16 20.62 -12.91 10.63
C ALA A 16 22.16 -12.98 10.73
N PRO A 17 22.84 -14.13 10.50
CA PRO A 17 24.30 -14.18 10.50
C PRO A 17 24.93 -13.25 9.46
N ILE A 18 24.33 -13.13 8.27
CA ILE A 18 24.81 -12.22 7.22
C ILE A 18 24.71 -10.77 7.72
N TYR A 19 23.60 -10.41 8.37
CA TYR A 19 23.42 -9.08 8.94
C TYR A 19 24.33 -8.80 10.15
N ILE A 20 24.64 -9.81 10.98
CA ILE A 20 25.48 -9.63 12.18
C ILE A 20 26.97 -9.60 11.82
N PHE A 21 27.41 -10.42 10.86
CA PHE A 21 28.84 -10.62 10.57
C PHE A 21 29.33 -9.89 9.31
N ASN A 22 28.46 -9.66 8.31
CA ASN A 22 28.87 -9.11 7.01
C ASN A 22 28.36 -7.68 6.71
N LEU A 23 27.46 -7.12 7.51
CA LEU A 23 27.15 -5.69 7.38
C LEU A 23 28.38 -4.90 7.85
N PRO A 24 28.98 -4.05 7.00
CA PRO A 24 30.01 -3.13 7.47
C PRO A 24 29.42 -2.27 8.59
N ASN A 25 30.23 -1.94 9.61
CA ASN A 25 29.86 -1.01 10.68
C ASN A 25 29.58 0.38 10.07
N VAL A 26 28.40 0.56 9.51
CA VAL A 26 27.90 1.86 9.11
C VAL A 26 27.53 2.55 10.41
N HIS A 27 28.37 3.48 10.85
CA HIS A 27 28.04 4.45 11.87
C HIS A 27 27.41 5.65 11.16
N PRO A 28 26.08 5.68 10.93
CA PRO A 28 25.43 6.78 10.22
C PRO A 28 25.61 8.12 10.94
N VAL A 29 25.96 8.11 12.23
CA VAL A 29 26.41 9.28 12.98
C VAL A 29 27.64 8.89 13.79
N ARG A 30 28.83 9.35 13.38
CA ARG A 30 30.09 9.11 14.11
C ARG A 30 30.12 9.99 15.37
N GLY A 31 30.49 9.41 16.51
CA GLY A 31 30.79 10.17 17.74
C GLY A 31 29.65 10.34 18.75
N ILE A 32 28.47 9.75 18.53
CA ILE A 32 27.36 9.81 19.49
C ILE A 32 27.26 8.50 20.27
N SER A 33 27.18 8.60 21.61
CA SER A 33 26.98 7.42 22.47
C SER A 33 25.62 6.78 22.21
N LEU A 34 25.48 5.46 22.40
CA LEU A 34 24.19 4.77 22.27
C LEU A 34 23.11 5.40 23.18
N ARG A 35 23.51 5.90 24.35
CA ARG A 35 22.63 6.56 25.31
C ARG A 35 22.06 7.86 24.74
N ASP A 36 22.89 8.68 24.11
CA ASP A 36 22.44 9.96 23.54
C ASP A 36 21.60 9.75 22.29
N ARG A 37 21.87 8.68 21.53
CA ARG A 37 21.04 8.27 20.40
C ARG A 37 19.64 7.83 20.85
N ILE A 38 19.53 7.03 21.90
CA ILE A 38 18.24 6.62 22.49
C ILE A 38 17.48 7.86 22.98
N LYS A 39 18.15 8.79 23.66
CA LYS A 39 17.53 10.05 24.12
C LYS A 39 17.04 10.95 22.98
N SER A 40 17.65 10.88 21.81
CA SER A 40 17.26 11.69 20.63
C SER A 40 15.99 11.20 19.93
N ILE A 41 15.38 10.10 20.37
CA ILE A 41 14.15 9.58 19.79
C ILE A 41 12.93 10.36 20.33
N ASP A 42 12.06 10.80 19.43
CA ASP A 42 10.75 11.37 19.77
C ASP A 42 9.78 10.27 20.23
N TYR A 43 9.92 9.83 21.48
CA TYR A 43 9.08 8.78 22.08
C TYR A 43 7.61 9.19 22.14
N PHE A 44 7.34 10.44 22.50
CA PHE A 44 5.98 10.93 22.66
C PHE A 44 5.26 11.02 21.31
N GLY A 45 5.92 11.58 20.29
CA GLY A 45 5.42 11.58 18.91
C GLY A 45 5.27 10.16 18.35
N SER A 46 6.16 9.23 18.71
CA SER A 46 6.06 7.82 18.28
C SER A 46 4.83 7.11 18.87
N VAL A 47 4.53 7.35 20.15
CA VAL A 47 3.32 6.82 20.82
C VAL A 47 2.05 7.43 20.21
N LEU A 48 2.01 8.74 19.99
CA LEU A 48 0.89 9.41 19.34
C LEU A 48 0.66 8.90 17.91
N SER A 49 1.73 8.78 17.12
CA SER A 49 1.67 8.25 15.75
C SER A 49 1.19 6.80 15.72
N SER A 50 1.67 5.96 16.64
CA SER A 50 1.23 4.57 16.77
C SER A 50 -0.25 4.50 17.16
N GLY A 51 -0.68 5.28 18.15
CA GLY A 51 -2.09 5.38 18.53
C GLY A 51 -2.98 5.85 17.38
N LEU A 52 -2.52 6.84 16.60
CA LEU A 52 -3.20 7.34 15.40
C LEU A 52 -3.42 6.21 14.38
N TRP A 53 -2.39 5.48 13.99
CA TRP A 53 -2.51 4.41 13.00
C TRP A 53 -3.32 3.20 13.49
N VAL A 54 -3.20 2.86 14.77
CA VAL A 54 -4.00 1.80 15.40
C VAL A 54 -5.47 2.17 15.43
N THR A 55 -5.81 3.38 15.90
CA THR A 55 -7.21 3.83 15.99
C THR A 55 -7.83 4.06 14.62
N PHE A 56 -7.07 4.58 13.65
CA PHE A 56 -7.48 4.64 12.25
C PHE A 56 -7.85 3.26 11.71
N SER A 57 -6.91 2.31 11.81
CA SER A 57 -7.11 0.96 11.29
C SER A 57 -8.28 0.27 12.00
N LEU A 58 -8.36 0.37 13.33
CA LEU A 58 -9.43 -0.22 14.12
C LEU A 58 -10.80 0.36 13.75
N ALA A 59 -10.91 1.69 13.62
CA ALA A 59 -12.17 2.32 13.25
C ALA A 59 -12.64 1.82 11.89
N PHE A 60 -11.81 1.91 10.86
CA PHE A 60 -12.25 1.70 9.49
C PHE A 60 -12.21 0.25 9.01
N VAL A 61 -11.43 -0.64 9.64
CA VAL A 61 -11.48 -2.09 9.33
C VAL A 61 -12.75 -2.72 9.89
N PHE A 62 -13.20 -2.29 11.08
CA PHE A 62 -14.40 -2.87 11.71
C PHE A 62 -15.68 -2.11 11.38
N ALA A 63 -15.60 -0.83 10.98
CA ALA A 63 -16.75 -0.02 10.61
C ALA A 63 -17.52 -0.62 9.44
N GLY A 64 -18.84 -0.69 9.60
CA GLY A 64 -19.73 -1.22 8.58
C GLY A 64 -19.74 -2.74 8.48
N GLY A 65 -18.77 -3.44 9.08
CA GLY A 65 -18.68 -4.90 9.18
C GLY A 65 -19.09 -5.39 10.57
N ALA A 66 -18.10 -5.71 11.40
CA ALA A 66 -18.33 -6.20 12.76
C ALA A 66 -18.97 -5.14 13.67
N TRP A 67 -18.66 -3.85 13.44
CA TRP A 67 -19.26 -2.73 14.15
C TRP A 67 -20.12 -1.94 13.19
N LYS A 68 -21.39 -1.72 13.53
CA LYS A 68 -22.26 -0.86 12.72
C LYS A 68 -21.70 0.57 12.71
N TRP A 69 -21.99 1.32 11.64
CA TRP A 69 -21.58 2.73 11.54
C TRP A 69 -22.12 3.59 12.68
N GLN A 70 -23.31 3.27 13.18
CA GLN A 70 -23.96 3.97 14.30
C GLN A 70 -23.62 3.39 15.67
N ASP A 71 -22.74 2.38 15.75
CA ASP A 71 -22.28 1.82 17.02
C ASP A 71 -21.41 2.85 17.77
N GLY A 72 -21.65 3.00 19.07
CA GLY A 72 -20.84 3.87 19.94
C GLY A 72 -19.35 3.54 19.89
N ARG A 73 -18.97 2.27 19.66
CA ARG A 73 -17.56 1.84 19.50
C ARG A 73 -16.91 2.45 18.26
N THR A 74 -17.60 2.42 17.13
CA THR A 74 -17.14 3.02 15.86
C THR A 74 -16.97 4.53 16.04
N ILE A 75 -18.00 5.20 16.55
CA ILE A 75 -18.00 6.65 16.74
C ILE A 75 -16.90 7.07 17.72
N ALA A 76 -16.78 6.41 18.86
CA ALA A 76 -15.74 6.70 19.85
C ALA A 76 -14.33 6.54 19.27
N THR A 77 -14.08 5.48 18.49
CA THR A 77 -12.76 5.23 17.89
C THR A 77 -12.42 6.27 16.82
N ILE A 78 -13.40 6.72 16.02
CA ILE A 78 -13.22 7.82 15.05
C ILE A 78 -12.92 9.15 15.77
N ILE A 79 -13.61 9.45 16.87
CA ILE A 79 -13.35 10.64 17.68
C ILE A 79 -11.93 10.59 18.27
N VAL A 80 -11.54 9.46 18.85
CA VAL A 80 -10.18 9.26 19.39
C VAL A 80 -9.13 9.41 18.29
N PHE A 81 -9.36 8.84 17.11
CA PHE A 81 -8.47 9.05 15.95
C PHE A 81 -8.34 10.53 15.62
N GLY A 82 -9.45 11.28 15.49
CA GLY A 82 -9.43 12.71 15.21
C GLY A 82 -8.68 13.52 16.27
N LEU A 83 -8.87 13.21 17.55
CA LEU A 83 -8.14 13.84 18.65
C LEU A 83 -6.64 13.53 18.59
N LEU A 84 -6.26 12.27 18.32
CA LEU A 84 -4.85 11.88 18.20
C LEU A 84 -4.18 12.54 17.00
N VAL A 85 -4.89 12.72 15.88
CA VAL A 85 -4.40 13.49 14.73
C VAL A 85 -4.09 14.93 15.13
N ILE A 86 -5.03 15.61 15.80
CA ILE A 86 -4.84 16.99 16.26
C ILE A 86 -3.67 17.07 17.24
N LEU A 87 -3.61 16.19 18.24
CA LEU A 87 -2.55 16.14 19.23
C LEU A 87 -1.18 15.89 18.58
N TYR A 88 -1.10 14.96 17.63
CA TYR A 88 0.12 14.69 16.89
C TYR A 88 0.56 15.90 16.05
N MET A 89 -0.36 16.54 15.33
CA MET A 89 -0.05 17.76 14.55
C MET A 89 0.45 18.90 15.44
N VAL A 90 -0.24 19.17 16.55
CA VAL A 90 0.15 20.21 17.53
C VAL A 90 1.53 19.89 18.11
N GLN A 91 1.78 18.63 18.48
CA GLN A 91 3.05 18.22 19.05
C GLN A 91 4.22 18.34 18.06
N GLN A 92 4.01 17.94 16.80
CA GLN A 92 5.04 18.04 15.75
C GLN A 92 5.28 19.48 15.28
N TYR A 93 4.26 20.34 15.34
CA TYR A 93 4.35 21.75 14.97
C TYR A 93 5.03 22.60 16.04
N TYR A 94 4.58 22.49 17.29
CA TYR A 94 5.14 23.26 18.42
C TYR A 94 6.35 22.58 19.07
N CYS A 95 6.74 21.40 18.58
CA CYS A 95 7.84 20.61 19.15
C CYS A 95 7.65 20.35 20.66
N ILE A 96 6.44 19.99 21.09
CA ILE A 96 6.18 19.72 22.51
C ILE A 96 6.92 18.43 22.90
N PHE A 97 7.76 18.49 23.94
CA PHE A 97 8.66 17.41 24.37
C PHE A 97 9.67 16.92 23.33
N THR A 98 9.93 17.70 22.28
CA THR A 98 10.94 17.38 21.26
C THR A 98 11.65 18.65 20.77
N THR A 99 12.71 18.52 19.98
CA THR A 99 13.29 19.65 19.24
C THR A 99 12.99 19.51 17.74
N PRO A 100 13.15 20.57 16.93
CA PRO A 100 13.03 20.49 15.48
C PRO A 100 13.97 19.45 14.82
N GLU A 101 15.06 19.12 15.50
CA GLU A 101 16.07 18.14 15.07
C GLU A 101 15.67 16.71 15.42
N THR A 102 15.05 16.50 16.59
CA THR A 102 14.70 15.17 17.11
C THR A 102 13.28 14.72 16.80
N ARG A 103 12.41 15.62 16.32
CA ARG A 103 10.99 15.30 16.06
C ARG A 103 10.82 14.18 15.04
N SER A 104 9.79 13.37 15.24
CA SER A 104 9.48 12.20 14.42
C SER A 104 9.15 12.55 12.97
N PHE A 105 8.33 13.59 12.74
CA PHE A 105 7.91 13.97 11.39
C PHE A 105 8.61 15.26 10.94
N PRO A 106 9.35 15.25 9.82
CA PRO A 106 10.14 16.40 9.39
C PRO A 106 9.27 17.45 8.67
N VAL A 107 8.50 18.23 9.44
CA VAL A 107 7.58 19.27 8.91
C VAL A 107 8.27 20.28 7.98
N HIS A 108 9.56 20.55 8.14
CA HIS A 108 10.30 21.48 7.27
C HIS A 108 10.43 20.96 5.83
N LEU A 109 10.45 19.65 5.62
CA LEU A 109 10.52 19.04 4.28
C LEU A 109 9.21 19.21 3.51
N LEU A 110 8.08 19.42 4.19
CA LEU A 110 6.80 19.74 3.55
C LEU A 110 6.83 21.07 2.79
N ARG A 111 7.82 21.94 3.00
CA ARG A 111 7.99 23.15 2.19
C ARG A 111 8.53 22.86 0.79
N SER A 112 9.16 21.69 0.61
CA SER A 112 9.73 21.28 -0.68
C SER A 112 8.68 20.60 -1.54
N ARG A 113 8.31 21.26 -2.64
CA ARG A 113 7.44 20.69 -3.69
C ARG A 113 7.92 19.31 -4.14
N SER A 114 9.23 19.11 -4.27
CA SER A 114 9.78 17.81 -4.69
C SER A 114 9.49 16.71 -3.69
N GLN A 115 9.63 16.99 -2.39
CA GLN A 115 9.39 16.02 -1.32
C GLN A 115 7.91 15.63 -1.26
N ILE A 116 7.00 16.60 -1.36
CA ILE A 116 5.56 16.32 -1.38
C ILE A 116 5.19 15.46 -2.60
N LEU A 117 5.66 15.82 -3.79
CA LEU A 117 5.32 15.08 -5.00
C LEU A 117 5.87 13.64 -4.97
N THR A 118 7.09 13.43 -4.50
CA THR A 118 7.65 12.08 -4.36
C THR A 118 6.94 11.27 -3.28
N ALA A 119 6.49 11.90 -2.20
CA ALA A 119 5.70 11.28 -1.14
C ALA A 119 4.33 10.82 -1.67
N VAL A 120 3.62 11.71 -2.37
CA VAL A 120 2.31 11.42 -2.98
C VAL A 120 2.42 10.31 -4.02
N CYS A 121 3.42 10.36 -4.91
CA CYS A 121 3.64 9.30 -5.87
C CYS A 121 4.02 7.97 -5.21
N SER A 122 4.84 7.99 -4.15
CA SER A 122 5.13 6.77 -3.39
C SER A 122 3.85 6.17 -2.79
N ALA A 123 2.99 6.99 -2.18
CA ALA A 123 1.69 6.52 -1.68
C ALA A 123 0.83 5.90 -2.80
N ALA A 124 0.74 6.56 -3.96
CA ALA A 124 -0.04 6.09 -5.10
C ALA A 124 0.51 4.78 -5.70
N SER A 125 1.80 4.74 -6.02
CA SER A 125 2.44 3.55 -6.61
C SER A 125 2.35 2.32 -5.70
N TYR A 126 2.50 2.50 -4.37
CA TYR A 126 2.32 1.39 -3.42
C TYR A 126 0.85 0.99 -3.25
N SER A 127 -0.10 1.93 -3.28
CA SER A 127 -1.53 1.62 -3.29
C SER A 127 -1.90 0.77 -4.52
N ALA A 128 -1.37 1.13 -5.69
CA ALA A 128 -1.54 0.38 -6.93
C ALA A 128 -0.90 -1.02 -6.92
N LEU A 129 0.09 -1.27 -6.05
CA LEU A 129 0.69 -2.59 -5.84
C LEU A 129 -0.16 -3.44 -4.87
N TYR A 130 -0.54 -2.88 -3.73
CA TYR A 130 -1.15 -3.63 -2.64
C TYR A 130 -2.63 -3.95 -2.87
N ILE A 131 -3.38 -3.10 -3.58
CA ILE A 131 -4.78 -3.39 -3.92
C ILE A 131 -4.88 -4.68 -4.76
N PRO A 132 -4.18 -4.85 -5.90
CA PRO A 132 -4.19 -6.11 -6.64
C PRO A 132 -3.63 -7.29 -5.83
N THR A 133 -2.60 -7.06 -5.01
CA THR A 133 -2.03 -8.07 -4.11
C THR A 133 -3.09 -8.64 -3.16
N TYR A 134 -4.04 -7.81 -2.72
CA TYR A 134 -5.16 -8.23 -1.89
C TYR A 134 -6.27 -8.88 -2.70
N PHE A 135 -6.74 -8.27 -3.79
CA PHE A 135 -7.95 -8.72 -4.49
C PHE A 135 -7.72 -9.86 -5.49
N ILE A 136 -6.55 -10.00 -6.11
CA ILE A 136 -6.28 -11.08 -7.09
C ILE A 136 -6.39 -12.48 -6.45
N PRO A 137 -5.76 -12.76 -5.29
CA PRO A 137 -5.91 -14.06 -4.64
C PRO A 137 -7.35 -14.33 -4.20
N ILE A 138 -8.06 -13.29 -3.75
CA ILE A 138 -9.46 -13.44 -3.32
C ILE A 138 -10.33 -13.75 -4.54
N TYR A 139 -10.12 -13.09 -5.68
CA TYR A 139 -10.77 -13.42 -6.94
C TYR A 139 -10.61 -14.89 -7.32
N PHE A 140 -9.38 -15.44 -7.29
CA PHE A 140 -9.15 -16.84 -7.63
C PHE A 140 -9.79 -17.82 -6.64
N GLN A 141 -9.87 -17.46 -5.37
CA GLN A 141 -10.58 -18.26 -4.36
C GLN A 141 -12.09 -18.31 -4.64
N PHE A 142 -12.72 -17.18 -4.98
CA PHE A 142 -14.16 -17.13 -5.23
C PHE A 142 -14.57 -17.67 -6.61
N VAL A 143 -13.81 -17.37 -7.66
CA VAL A 143 -14.19 -17.73 -9.05
C VAL A 143 -13.72 -19.12 -9.44
N GLN A 144 -12.51 -19.52 -9.02
CA GLN A 144 -11.90 -20.80 -9.43
C GLN A 144 -11.93 -21.86 -8.32
N ASN A 145 -12.55 -21.56 -7.16
CA ASN A 145 -12.53 -22.42 -5.97
C ASN A 145 -11.11 -22.85 -5.59
N ASP A 146 -10.12 -22.00 -5.86
CA ASP A 146 -8.74 -22.30 -5.51
C ASP A 146 -8.56 -22.25 -3.99
N THR A 147 -7.74 -23.14 -3.46
CA THR A 147 -7.31 -23.03 -2.06
C THR A 147 -6.49 -21.75 -1.86
N ALA A 148 -6.47 -21.23 -0.64
CA ALA A 148 -5.67 -20.04 -0.31
C ALA A 148 -4.18 -20.21 -0.71
N LEU A 149 -3.62 -21.42 -0.62
CA LEU A 149 -2.26 -21.71 -1.06
C LEU A 149 -2.11 -21.55 -2.57
N LYS A 150 -3.04 -22.12 -3.36
CA LYS A 150 -2.98 -22.03 -4.82
C LYS A 150 -3.17 -20.59 -5.29
N ALA A 151 -4.12 -19.86 -4.69
CA ALA A 151 -4.32 -18.44 -4.98
C ALA A 151 -3.08 -17.58 -4.67
N ALA A 152 -2.35 -17.89 -3.58
CA ALA A 152 -1.08 -17.24 -3.28
C ALA A 152 0.02 -17.58 -4.32
N VAL A 153 0.08 -18.83 -4.79
CA VAL A 153 1.01 -19.21 -5.88
C VAL A 153 0.69 -18.45 -7.16
N ARG A 154 -0.60 -18.23 -7.48
CA ARG A 154 -1.01 -17.42 -8.63
C ARG A 154 -0.65 -15.95 -8.52
N LEU A 155 -0.40 -15.45 -7.31
CA LEU A 155 0.06 -14.08 -7.13
C LEU A 155 1.56 -13.90 -7.41
N LEU A 156 2.36 -14.98 -7.34
CA LEU A 156 3.82 -14.90 -7.49
C LEU A 156 4.29 -14.23 -8.79
N PRO A 157 3.71 -14.50 -9.98
CA PRO A 157 4.14 -13.83 -11.22
C PRO A 157 4.02 -12.30 -11.13
N PHE A 158 2.95 -11.78 -10.53
CA PHE A 158 2.75 -10.35 -10.33
C PHE A 158 3.86 -9.76 -9.46
N LEU A 159 4.17 -10.38 -8.32
CA LEU A 159 5.19 -9.92 -7.40
C LEU A 159 6.60 -10.02 -8.00
N LEU A 160 6.92 -11.11 -8.69
CA LEU A 160 8.23 -11.31 -9.32
C LEU A 160 8.50 -10.26 -10.41
N VAL A 161 7.50 -9.95 -11.24
CA VAL A 161 7.62 -8.89 -12.25
C VAL A 161 7.78 -7.52 -11.58
N ALA A 162 6.99 -7.23 -10.55
CA ALA A 162 7.08 -5.97 -9.82
C ALA A 162 8.48 -5.77 -9.20
N VAL A 163 9.04 -6.81 -8.58
CA VAL A 163 10.40 -6.80 -8.00
C VAL A 163 11.47 -6.65 -9.09
N ALA A 164 11.35 -7.36 -10.22
CA ALA A 164 12.31 -7.27 -11.31
C ALA A 164 12.35 -5.85 -11.91
N PHE A 165 11.19 -5.25 -12.17
CA PHE A 165 11.10 -3.87 -12.66
C PHE A 165 11.49 -2.84 -11.60
N ASN A 166 11.27 -3.14 -10.33
CA ASN A 166 11.77 -2.32 -9.24
C ASN A 166 13.30 -2.25 -9.20
N LEU A 167 13.97 -3.39 -9.35
CA LEU A 167 15.43 -3.40 -9.44
C LEU A 167 15.91 -2.67 -10.70
N ALA A 168 15.24 -2.89 -11.84
CA ALA A 168 15.55 -2.21 -13.08
C ALA A 168 15.34 -0.68 -12.99
N SER A 169 14.40 -0.21 -12.18
CA SER A 169 14.10 1.22 -12.01
C SER A 169 15.31 2.02 -11.52
N GLY A 170 16.12 1.47 -10.62
CA GLY A 170 17.33 2.13 -10.12
C GLY A 170 18.38 2.32 -11.22
N TYR A 171 18.57 1.29 -12.05
CA TYR A 171 19.45 1.35 -13.22
C TYR A 171 18.94 2.35 -14.27
N LEU A 172 17.64 2.32 -14.56
CA LEU A 172 17.01 3.26 -15.50
C LEU A 172 17.12 4.69 -15.01
N LEU A 173 16.95 4.95 -13.71
CA LEU A 173 17.09 6.27 -13.12
C LEU A 173 18.51 6.80 -13.28
N ALA A 174 19.53 5.97 -13.04
CA ALA A 174 20.94 6.32 -13.24
C ALA A 174 21.26 6.66 -14.70
N LYS A 175 20.69 5.91 -15.66
CA LYS A 175 20.90 6.10 -17.09
C LYS A 175 20.14 7.31 -17.65
N LEU A 176 18.84 7.42 -17.33
CA LEU A 176 17.96 8.48 -17.82
C LEU A 176 18.25 9.82 -17.15
N LYS A 177 18.71 9.81 -15.89
CA LYS A 177 18.96 10.98 -15.03
C LYS A 177 17.74 11.86 -14.73
N TYR A 178 16.59 11.58 -15.35
CA TYR A 178 15.32 12.27 -15.13
C TYR A 178 14.29 11.31 -14.54
N TYR A 179 13.72 11.69 -13.40
CA TYR A 179 12.67 10.92 -12.71
C TYR A 179 11.26 11.22 -13.23
N MET A 180 11.02 12.44 -13.71
CA MET A 180 9.69 12.86 -14.20
C MET A 180 9.13 11.94 -15.30
N PRO A 181 9.88 11.58 -16.37
CA PRO A 181 9.37 10.67 -17.40
C PRO A 181 9.05 9.27 -16.86
N MET A 182 9.77 8.81 -15.84
CA MET A 182 9.53 7.49 -15.24
C MET A 182 8.18 7.45 -14.52
N TYR A 183 7.84 8.49 -13.76
CA TYR A 183 6.51 8.63 -13.14
C TYR A 183 5.39 8.76 -14.16
N LEU A 184 5.62 9.49 -15.26
CA LEU A 184 4.62 9.62 -16.33
C LEU A 184 4.33 8.26 -16.98
N VAL A 185 5.37 7.53 -17.39
CA VAL A 185 5.23 6.22 -18.05
C VAL A 185 4.60 5.21 -17.10
N SER A 186 5.08 5.15 -15.85
CA SER A 186 4.50 4.28 -14.83
C SER A 186 3.03 4.59 -14.57
N GLY A 187 2.68 5.87 -14.37
CA GLY A 187 1.29 6.28 -14.13
C GLY A 187 0.34 5.91 -15.26
N ILE A 188 0.78 6.03 -16.53
CA ILE A 188 0.01 5.57 -17.70
C ILE A 188 -0.18 4.04 -17.64
N ILE A 189 0.89 3.29 -17.40
CA ILE A 189 0.84 1.82 -17.33
C ILE A 189 -0.07 1.35 -16.18
N ILE A 190 0.03 1.98 -15.00
CA ILE A 190 -0.84 1.69 -13.84
C ILE A 190 -2.30 1.99 -14.17
N THR A 191 -2.57 3.14 -14.81
CA THR A 191 -3.93 3.53 -15.20
C THR A 191 -4.53 2.52 -16.19
N VAL A 192 -3.75 2.10 -17.19
CA VAL A 192 -4.18 1.10 -18.18
C VAL A 192 -4.39 -0.26 -17.51
N GLY A 193 -3.44 -0.74 -16.71
CA GLY A 193 -3.56 -2.01 -15.99
C GLY A 193 -4.75 -2.04 -15.03
N GLY A 194 -4.95 -0.98 -14.26
CA GLY A 194 -6.11 -0.82 -13.36
C GLY A 194 -7.43 -0.78 -14.11
N SER A 195 -7.49 -0.06 -15.24
CA SER A 195 -8.70 0.02 -16.09
C SER A 195 -9.05 -1.32 -16.73
N LEU A 196 -8.02 -2.06 -17.19
CA LEU A 196 -8.21 -3.40 -17.73
C LEU A 196 -8.71 -4.37 -16.66
N LEU A 197 -8.17 -4.36 -15.43
CA LEU A 197 -8.71 -5.18 -14.34
C LEU A 197 -10.13 -4.76 -13.96
N TYR A 198 -10.43 -3.47 -13.93
CA TYR A 198 -11.78 -2.99 -13.66
C TYR A 198 -12.82 -3.56 -14.66
N VAL A 199 -12.49 -3.63 -15.95
CA VAL A 199 -13.41 -4.09 -17.00
C VAL A 199 -13.42 -5.62 -17.16
N TYR A 200 -12.26 -6.26 -17.05
CA TYR A 200 -12.07 -7.68 -17.38
C TYR A 200 -11.95 -8.60 -16.16
N LEU A 201 -12.07 -8.10 -14.92
CA LEU A 201 -12.13 -9.00 -13.77
C LEU A 201 -13.55 -9.59 -13.63
N LYS A 202 -13.89 -10.54 -14.50
CA LYS A 202 -15.19 -11.23 -14.52
C LYS A 202 -15.01 -12.75 -14.51
N PRO A 203 -15.97 -13.54 -14.00
CA PRO A 203 -15.83 -14.99 -13.92
C PRO A 203 -15.54 -15.68 -15.26
N GLU A 204 -16.04 -15.11 -16.36
CA GLU A 204 -15.89 -15.65 -17.72
C GLU A 204 -14.51 -15.33 -18.33
N THR A 205 -13.72 -14.49 -17.67
CA THR A 205 -12.46 -14.00 -18.22
C THR A 205 -11.39 -15.09 -18.15
N PRO A 206 -10.70 -15.40 -19.27
CA PRO A 206 -9.61 -16.37 -19.25
C PRO A 206 -8.54 -15.99 -18.23
N THR A 207 -8.09 -16.98 -17.45
CA THR A 207 -7.01 -16.80 -16.46
C THR A 207 -5.76 -16.14 -17.08
N ALA A 208 -5.43 -16.49 -18.33
CA ALA A 208 -4.30 -15.93 -19.05
C ALA A 208 -4.41 -14.41 -19.24
N SER A 209 -5.62 -13.89 -19.51
CA SER A 209 -5.87 -12.45 -19.64
C SER A 209 -5.62 -11.73 -18.31
N ILE A 210 -6.05 -12.31 -17.19
CA ILE A 210 -5.82 -11.75 -15.85
C ILE A 210 -4.32 -11.70 -15.55
N TYR A 211 -3.56 -12.74 -15.88
CA TYR A 211 -2.10 -12.72 -15.75
C TYR A 211 -1.45 -11.65 -16.64
N GLY A 212 -1.87 -11.55 -17.91
CA GLY A 212 -1.34 -10.54 -18.83
C GLY A 212 -1.55 -9.12 -18.30
N ILE A 213 -2.76 -8.82 -17.81
CA ILE A 213 -3.08 -7.51 -17.23
C ILE A 213 -2.29 -7.29 -15.93
N SER A 214 -2.15 -8.33 -15.09
CA SER A 214 -1.37 -8.27 -13.85
C SER A 214 0.10 -7.94 -14.14
N VAL A 215 0.70 -8.52 -15.18
CA VAL A 215 2.07 -8.20 -15.61
C VAL A 215 2.18 -6.73 -15.99
N VAL A 216 1.26 -6.20 -16.80
CA VAL A 216 1.24 -4.77 -17.17
C VAL A 216 1.21 -3.89 -15.91
N LEU A 217 0.32 -4.20 -14.96
CA LEU A 217 0.22 -3.45 -13.72
C LEU A 217 1.47 -3.57 -12.82
N ALA A 218 2.08 -4.76 -12.76
CA ALA A 218 3.32 -5.02 -12.04
C ALA A 218 4.50 -4.22 -12.61
N VAL A 219 4.57 -4.08 -13.94
CA VAL A 219 5.59 -3.24 -14.60
C VAL A 219 5.43 -1.78 -14.17
N GLY A 220 4.20 -1.25 -14.23
CA GLY A 220 3.92 0.13 -13.87
C GLY A 220 4.31 0.43 -12.41
N THR A 221 3.79 -0.37 -11.48
CA THR A 221 4.07 -0.22 -10.05
C THR A 221 5.54 -0.43 -9.71
N GLY A 222 6.17 -1.48 -10.26
CA GLY A 222 7.58 -1.78 -10.05
C GLY A 222 8.50 -0.63 -10.43
N LEU A 223 8.22 0.04 -11.57
CA LEU A 223 9.04 1.15 -12.08
C LEU A 223 9.17 2.32 -11.12
N THR A 224 8.17 2.65 -10.30
CA THR A 224 8.17 3.87 -9.47
C THR A 224 8.21 3.62 -7.97
N MET A 225 7.96 2.39 -7.54
CA MET A 225 7.84 2.00 -6.13
C MET A 225 9.01 2.52 -5.27
N GLN A 226 10.27 2.42 -5.74
CA GLN A 226 11.44 2.88 -4.98
C GLN A 226 12.09 4.18 -5.49
N ILE A 227 11.62 4.73 -6.61
CA ILE A 227 12.19 5.98 -7.16
C ILE A 227 11.99 7.13 -6.18
N GLY A 228 10.85 7.18 -5.50
CA GLY A 228 10.54 8.26 -4.55
C GLY A 228 11.59 8.37 -3.46
N TYR A 229 12.07 7.24 -2.93
CA TYR A 229 13.13 7.19 -1.92
C TYR A 229 14.46 7.72 -2.46
N ALA A 230 14.86 7.28 -3.64
CA ALA A 230 16.10 7.74 -4.27
C ALA A 230 16.06 9.25 -4.56
N VAL A 231 14.97 9.75 -5.15
CA VAL A 231 14.82 11.16 -5.50
C VAL A 231 14.71 12.03 -4.25
N ALA A 232 13.94 11.60 -3.24
CA ALA A 232 13.74 12.36 -2.02
C ALA A 232 15.05 12.51 -1.23
N THR A 233 15.91 11.47 -1.21
CA THR A 233 17.20 11.52 -0.51
C THR A 233 18.26 12.31 -1.26
N LEU A 234 18.25 12.30 -2.60
CA LEU A 234 19.18 13.09 -3.42
C LEU A 234 18.88 14.60 -3.39
N LYS A 235 17.68 14.99 -2.95
CA LYS A 235 17.20 16.39 -2.97
C LYS A 235 17.23 17.09 -1.61
N VAL A 236 17.87 16.49 -0.62
CA VAL A 236 18.02 17.05 0.72
C VAL A 236 19.49 17.15 1.10
N THR A 237 19.79 17.96 2.10
CA THR A 237 21.13 18.00 2.69
C THR A 237 21.46 16.65 3.36
N PRO A 238 22.75 16.28 3.50
CA PRO A 238 23.14 15.03 4.15
C PRO A 238 22.53 14.81 5.54
N GLU A 239 22.31 15.89 6.28
CA GLU A 239 21.69 15.89 7.62
C GLU A 239 20.20 15.49 7.61
N ASP A 240 19.51 15.76 6.50
CA ASP A 240 18.07 15.50 6.36
C ASP A 240 17.75 14.22 5.57
N VAL A 241 18.76 13.44 5.14
CA VAL A 241 18.56 12.18 4.40
C VAL A 241 17.70 11.20 5.19
N ALA A 242 18.02 10.98 6.48
CA ALA A 242 17.25 10.07 7.34
C ALA A 242 15.81 10.56 7.55
N LYS A 243 15.62 11.88 7.66
CA LYS A 243 14.30 12.51 7.80
C LYS A 243 13.49 12.35 6.51
N SER A 244 14.10 12.58 5.36
CA SER A 244 13.49 12.36 4.05
C SER A 244 13.01 10.91 3.87
N LEU A 245 13.84 9.93 4.25
CA LEU A 245 13.45 8.51 4.27
C LEU A 245 12.25 8.25 5.19
N SER A 246 12.22 8.86 6.38
CA SER A 246 11.09 8.71 7.30
C SER A 246 9.78 9.28 6.72
N MET A 247 9.84 10.42 6.04
CA MET A 247 8.68 11.02 5.37
C MET A 247 8.18 10.13 4.22
N GLN A 248 9.09 9.56 3.43
CA GLN A 248 8.73 8.60 2.38
C GLN A 248 8.12 7.32 2.96
N ASN A 249 8.64 6.81 4.08
CA ASN A 249 8.07 5.66 4.80
C ASN A 249 6.66 5.92 5.32
N VAL A 250 6.42 7.07 5.94
CA VAL A 250 5.08 7.45 6.40
C VAL A 250 4.11 7.55 5.21
N SER A 251 4.56 8.12 4.09
CA SER A 251 3.72 8.27 2.89
C SER A 251 3.42 6.93 2.22
N GLN A 252 4.43 6.05 2.10
CA GLN A 252 4.28 4.70 1.59
C GLN A 252 3.31 3.88 2.46
N MET A 253 3.65 3.69 3.74
CA MET A 253 2.88 2.81 4.62
C MET A 253 1.51 3.41 4.87
N GLY A 254 1.44 4.69 5.22
CA GLY A 254 0.18 5.37 5.49
C GLY A 254 -0.74 5.45 4.27
N GLY A 255 -0.20 5.78 3.10
CA GLY A 255 -0.94 5.79 1.84
C GLY A 255 -1.51 4.41 1.51
N THR A 256 -0.69 3.36 1.64
CA THR A 256 -1.12 1.98 1.42
C THR A 256 -2.21 1.56 2.40
N THR A 257 -2.05 1.86 3.69
CA THR A 257 -3.05 1.53 4.73
C THR A 257 -4.38 2.22 4.45
N ILE A 258 -4.36 3.52 4.15
CA ILE A 258 -5.58 4.28 3.82
C ILE A 258 -6.25 3.70 2.56
N ALA A 259 -5.47 3.53 1.49
CA ALA A 259 -6.01 3.05 0.22
C ALA A 259 -6.59 1.64 0.32
N LEU A 260 -5.91 0.73 1.02
CA LEU A 260 -6.38 -0.64 1.19
C LEU A 260 -7.64 -0.72 2.06
N ILE A 261 -7.71 0.07 3.13
CA ILE A 261 -8.91 0.15 3.97
C ILE A 261 -10.11 0.67 3.15
N ILE A 262 -9.92 1.75 2.38
CA ILE A 262 -10.99 2.27 1.51
C ILE A 262 -11.38 1.21 0.48
N ALA A 263 -10.41 0.52 -0.12
CA ALA A 263 -10.66 -0.53 -1.10
C ALA A 263 -11.49 -1.68 -0.52
N VAL A 264 -11.16 -2.15 0.68
CA VAL A 264 -11.91 -3.19 1.40
C VAL A 264 -13.32 -2.69 1.75
N LEU A 265 -13.47 -1.48 2.28
CA LEU A 265 -14.79 -0.91 2.62
C LEU A 265 -15.70 -0.75 1.40
N VAL A 266 -15.14 -0.28 0.27
CA VAL A 266 -15.86 -0.15 -1.00
C VAL A 266 -16.27 -1.52 -1.52
N PHE A 267 -15.37 -2.50 -1.47
CA PHE A 267 -15.67 -3.88 -1.83
C PHE A 267 -16.79 -4.45 -0.96
N GLU A 268 -16.67 -4.38 0.36
CA GLU A 268 -17.67 -4.92 1.29
C GLU A 268 -19.04 -4.28 1.09
N SER A 269 -19.09 -2.95 0.98
CA SER A 269 -20.35 -2.24 0.74
C SER A 269 -20.99 -2.64 -0.59
N ALA A 270 -20.20 -2.73 -1.66
CA ALA A 270 -20.69 -3.17 -2.96
C ALA A 270 -21.10 -4.65 -2.96
N ALA A 271 -20.36 -5.51 -2.26
CA ALA A 271 -20.62 -6.94 -2.17
C ALA A 271 -21.91 -7.21 -1.39
N VAL A 272 -22.11 -6.57 -0.24
CA VAL A 272 -23.34 -6.67 0.54
C VAL A 272 -24.53 -6.23 -0.30
N ARG A 273 -24.44 -5.07 -0.98
CA ARG A 273 -25.52 -4.58 -1.84
C ARG A 273 -25.84 -5.54 -2.98
N ASN A 274 -24.82 -6.04 -3.69
CA ASN A 274 -25.03 -6.90 -4.86
C ASN A 274 -25.55 -8.28 -4.45
N VAL A 275 -24.99 -8.89 -3.39
CA VAL A 275 -25.40 -10.22 -2.92
C VAL A 275 -26.79 -10.18 -2.27
N SER A 276 -27.13 -9.12 -1.53
CA SER A 276 -28.48 -8.96 -0.96
C SER A 276 -29.56 -8.90 -2.04
N GLY A 277 -29.28 -8.27 -3.19
CA GLY A 277 -30.21 -8.25 -4.32
C GLY A 277 -30.36 -9.61 -5.01
N VAL A 278 -29.35 -10.47 -4.97
CA VAL A 278 -29.43 -11.85 -5.48
C VAL A 278 -30.18 -12.78 -4.53
N LEU A 279 -29.99 -12.59 -3.22
CA LEU A 279 -30.59 -13.41 -2.16
C LEU A 279 -31.93 -12.84 -1.64
N GLU A 280 -32.50 -11.85 -2.31
CA GLU A 280 -33.76 -11.24 -1.91
C GLU A 280 -34.89 -12.31 -1.92
N GLY A 281 -35.69 -12.33 -0.86
CA GLY A 281 -36.76 -13.32 -0.70
C GLY A 281 -36.32 -14.71 -0.23
N GLN A 282 -35.01 -14.96 -0.01
CA GLN A 282 -34.48 -16.24 0.46
C GLN A 282 -34.31 -16.31 2.00
N GLY A 283 -34.64 -15.24 2.73
CA GLY A 283 -34.63 -15.23 4.21
C GLY A 283 -33.26 -15.14 4.87
N PHE A 284 -32.18 -14.83 4.14
CA PHE A 284 -30.85 -14.62 4.72
C PHE A 284 -30.78 -13.32 5.53
N SER A 285 -30.16 -13.39 6.70
CA SER A 285 -29.83 -12.21 7.51
C SER A 285 -28.57 -11.50 6.99
N ASP A 286 -28.43 -10.20 7.27
CA ASP A 286 -27.22 -9.41 6.95
C ASP A 286 -25.93 -10.07 7.45
N GLY A 287 -25.98 -10.74 8.60
CA GLY A 287 -24.83 -11.46 9.17
C GLY A 287 -24.42 -12.66 8.33
N GLN A 288 -25.38 -13.41 7.79
CA GLN A 288 -25.13 -14.55 6.91
C GLN A 288 -24.60 -14.10 5.53
N ILE A 289 -25.16 -13.02 4.98
CA ILE A 289 -24.67 -12.42 3.72
C ILE A 289 -23.20 -12.01 3.87
N ARG A 290 -22.84 -11.39 4.99
CA ARG A 290 -21.45 -11.02 5.29
C ARG A 290 -20.56 -12.24 5.49
N ALA A 291 -21.05 -13.31 6.11
CA ALA A 291 -20.31 -14.56 6.25
C ALA A 291 -20.00 -15.20 4.88
N ILE A 292 -20.94 -15.15 3.94
CA ILE A 292 -20.76 -15.62 2.55
C ILE A 292 -19.70 -14.75 1.84
N ILE A 293 -19.75 -13.43 1.99
CA ILE A 293 -18.77 -12.51 1.40
C ILE A 293 -17.37 -12.69 2.02
N ALA A 294 -17.29 -12.97 3.32
CA ALA A 294 -16.04 -13.17 4.04
C ALA A 294 -15.40 -14.54 3.76
N GLY A 295 -16.16 -15.52 3.25
CA GLY A 295 -15.68 -16.87 3.01
C GLY A 295 -16.37 -17.59 1.86
N ALA A 296 -15.65 -17.75 0.75
CA ALA A 296 -16.02 -18.60 -0.39
C ALA A 296 -16.27 -20.07 0.00
N GLN A 297 -15.74 -20.51 1.15
CA GLN A 297 -15.87 -21.87 1.69
C GLN A 297 -16.76 -21.92 2.95
N SER A 298 -17.60 -20.91 3.18
CA SER A 298 -18.57 -21.00 4.26
C SER A 298 -19.56 -22.14 3.96
N THR A 299 -19.94 -22.93 4.96
CA THR A 299 -20.97 -23.99 4.81
C THR A 299 -22.27 -23.42 4.24
N LEU A 300 -22.59 -22.18 4.62
CA LEU A 300 -23.70 -21.39 4.08
C LEU A 300 -23.64 -21.17 2.57
N PHE A 301 -22.44 -21.06 1.99
CA PHE A 301 -22.26 -20.96 0.55
C PHE A 301 -22.41 -22.32 -0.14
N GLU A 302 -21.97 -23.41 0.50
CA GLU A 302 -22.13 -24.77 -0.04
C GLU A 302 -23.60 -25.22 -0.09
N ASP A 303 -24.43 -24.74 0.85
CA ASP A 303 -25.85 -25.04 0.93
C ASP A 303 -26.72 -24.34 -0.15
N LEU A 304 -26.14 -23.40 -0.92
CA LEU A 304 -26.84 -22.72 -2.01
C LEU A 304 -26.99 -23.63 -3.24
N SER A 305 -28.08 -23.44 -4.00
CA SER A 305 -28.22 -24.06 -5.33
C SER A 305 -27.16 -23.57 -6.30
N ASP A 306 -26.82 -24.37 -7.32
CA ASP A 306 -25.73 -24.05 -8.25
C ASP A 306 -25.97 -22.73 -9.01
N ASP A 307 -27.22 -22.46 -9.42
CA ASP A 307 -27.60 -21.19 -10.05
C ASP A 307 -27.41 -20.00 -9.10
N MET A 308 -27.72 -20.18 -7.82
CA MET A 308 -27.56 -19.14 -6.80
C MET A 308 -26.07 -18.89 -6.50
N LYS A 309 -25.26 -19.95 -6.41
CA LYS A 309 -23.80 -19.85 -6.27
C LYS A 309 -23.19 -19.03 -7.41
N MET A 310 -23.58 -19.32 -8.65
CA MET A 310 -23.08 -18.58 -9.81
C MET A 310 -23.47 -17.09 -9.76
N ASN A 311 -24.72 -16.77 -9.42
CA ASN A 311 -25.18 -15.39 -9.29
C ASN A 311 -24.48 -14.65 -8.14
N VAL A 312 -24.22 -15.32 -7.02
CA VAL A 312 -23.46 -14.77 -5.89
C VAL A 312 -22.00 -14.53 -6.28
N ILE A 313 -21.34 -15.46 -6.96
CA ILE A 313 -19.96 -15.29 -7.46
C ILE A 313 -19.89 -14.10 -8.41
N LEU A 314 -20.87 -13.94 -9.31
CA LEU A 314 -20.93 -12.81 -10.23
C LEU A 314 -21.13 -11.48 -9.48
N ALA A 315 -22.03 -11.46 -8.49
CA ALA A 315 -22.29 -10.29 -7.64
C ALA A 315 -21.04 -9.85 -6.84
N ILE A 316 -20.32 -10.82 -6.26
CA ILE A 316 -19.07 -10.61 -5.53
C ILE A 316 -17.97 -10.13 -6.48
N THR A 317 -17.81 -10.77 -7.64
CA THR A 317 -16.78 -10.41 -8.62
C THR A 317 -17.01 -8.99 -9.16
N LYS A 318 -18.26 -8.61 -9.41
CA LYS A 318 -18.63 -7.23 -9.76
C LYS A 318 -18.30 -6.24 -8.65
N ALA A 319 -18.45 -6.62 -7.38
CA ALA A 319 -18.02 -5.80 -6.26
C ALA A 319 -16.48 -5.65 -6.22
N MET A 320 -15.72 -6.72 -6.50
CA MET A 320 -14.25 -6.72 -6.55
C MET A 320 -13.66 -5.83 -7.64
N GLN A 321 -14.42 -5.54 -8.70
CA GLN A 321 -13.99 -4.57 -9.72
C GLN A 321 -13.87 -3.16 -9.13
N THR A 322 -14.81 -2.75 -8.27
CA THR A 322 -14.88 -1.38 -7.72
C THR A 322 -13.58 -0.89 -7.06
N PRO A 323 -12.90 -1.67 -6.20
CA PRO A 323 -11.56 -1.35 -5.69
C PRO A 323 -10.52 -0.95 -6.74
N PHE A 324 -10.57 -1.49 -7.96
CA PHE A 324 -9.60 -1.15 -9.00
C PHE A 324 -9.74 0.29 -9.50
N ILE A 325 -10.84 0.98 -9.21
CA ILE A 325 -10.95 2.43 -9.41
C ILE A 325 -9.84 3.17 -8.64
N LEU A 326 -9.49 2.73 -7.43
CA LEU A 326 -8.40 3.34 -6.65
C LEU A 326 -7.03 3.10 -7.29
N VAL A 327 -6.84 1.99 -8.01
CA VAL A 327 -5.62 1.74 -8.80
C VAL A 327 -5.55 2.71 -9.98
N ILE A 328 -6.68 2.94 -10.67
CA ILE A 328 -6.78 3.93 -11.75
C ILE A 328 -6.47 5.33 -11.22
N VAL A 329 -7.07 5.71 -10.09
CA VAL A 329 -6.80 6.99 -9.42
C VAL A 329 -5.32 7.12 -9.04
N SER A 330 -4.70 6.05 -8.55
CA SER A 330 -3.27 6.05 -8.22
C SER A 330 -2.40 6.31 -9.46
N GLY A 331 -2.70 5.66 -10.59
CA GLY A 331 -2.03 5.93 -11.86
C GLY A 331 -2.24 7.37 -12.36
N ALA A 332 -3.46 7.90 -12.25
CA ALA A 332 -3.77 9.28 -12.59
C ALA A 332 -3.02 10.28 -11.70
N VAL A 333 -2.90 10.00 -10.40
CA VAL A 333 -2.11 10.80 -9.45
C VAL A 333 -0.64 10.82 -9.85
N ASP A 334 -0.07 9.68 -10.26
CA ASP A 334 1.31 9.62 -10.75
C ASP A 334 1.50 10.44 -12.02
N VAL A 335 0.56 10.37 -12.97
CA VAL A 335 0.58 11.18 -14.20
C VAL A 335 0.50 12.67 -13.88
N ILE A 336 -0.49 13.10 -13.09
CA ILE A 336 -0.69 14.52 -12.75
C ILE A 336 0.52 15.05 -11.96
N SER A 337 1.00 14.28 -10.99
CA SER A 337 2.16 14.65 -10.18
C SER A 337 3.42 14.74 -11.04
N SER A 338 3.58 13.87 -12.04
CA SER A 338 4.72 13.94 -12.97
C SER A 338 4.76 15.27 -13.74
N PHE A 339 3.61 15.80 -14.19
CA PHE A 339 3.57 17.12 -14.83
C PHE A 339 3.91 18.25 -13.87
N ALA A 340 3.64 18.06 -12.58
CA ALA A 340 4.04 18.99 -11.53
C ALA A 340 5.50 18.81 -11.08
N MET A 341 6.23 17.77 -11.51
CA MET A 341 7.63 17.57 -11.15
C MET A 341 8.57 18.47 -11.96
N LYS A 342 9.66 18.93 -11.34
CA LYS A 342 10.70 19.69 -12.04
C LYS A 342 11.44 18.77 -13.02
N ARG A 343 11.61 19.23 -14.27
CA ARG A 343 12.48 18.60 -15.27
C ARG A 343 13.92 18.99 -14.99
N GLU A 344 14.59 18.22 -14.14
CA GLU A 344 15.98 18.45 -13.75
C GLU A 344 16.77 17.13 -13.73
N LYS A 345 18.06 17.20 -14.05
CA LYS A 345 18.97 16.04 -13.96
C LYS A 345 19.30 15.79 -12.50
N LEU A 346 19.08 14.57 -12.03
CA LEU A 346 19.36 14.13 -10.65
C LEU A 346 20.86 14.00 -10.35
N PHE A 347 21.62 13.53 -11.33
CA PHE A 347 23.06 13.39 -11.22
C PHE A 347 23.70 14.55 -11.96
N GLY A 348 24.66 15.23 -11.31
CA GLY A 348 25.50 16.22 -11.97
C GLY A 348 26.25 15.64 -13.18
N GLU A 349 26.94 16.49 -13.94
CA GLU A 349 27.91 15.98 -14.90
C GLU A 349 28.93 15.12 -14.14
N ILE A 350 29.03 13.85 -14.53
CA ILE A 350 30.13 13.01 -14.09
C ILE A 350 31.34 13.65 -14.76
N VAL A 351 32.04 14.52 -14.04
CA VAL A 351 33.37 14.96 -14.45
C VAL A 351 34.17 13.67 -14.50
N ALA A 352 34.47 13.20 -15.71
CA ALA A 352 35.41 12.13 -15.90
C ALA A 352 36.72 12.63 -15.32
N VAL A 353 37.06 12.17 -14.11
CA VAL A 353 38.41 12.31 -13.58
C VAL A 353 39.24 11.41 -14.47
N GLY A 354 39.84 12.00 -15.49
CA GLY A 354 40.74 11.33 -16.41
C GLY A 354 41.86 10.66 -15.61
N GLY A 355 42.01 9.36 -15.81
CA GLY A 355 43.21 8.61 -15.49
C GLY A 355 44.04 8.42 -16.75
#